data_AF-A0A7C4ZL14-F1
#
_entry.id   AF-A0A7C4ZL14-F1
#
_cell.length_a   1.000
_cell.length_b   1.000
_cell.length_c   1.000
_cell.angle_alpha   90.00
_cell.angle_beta   90.00
_cell.angle_gamma   90.00
#
_symmetry.space_group_name_H-M   'P 1'
#
loop_
_entity.id
_entity.type
_entity.pdbx_description
1 polymer ?
#
loop_
_entity_poly.entity_id
_entity_poly.type
_entity_poly.pdbx_seq_one_letter_code
_entity_poly.pdbx_strand_id
1 'polypeptide(L)'
;MNETLFQTLLAELTPKALAYLARDLEESQAEWQSYPEDAPPTATQQALQQTLAVVKAAGAARAEAEGLDFAQLIEQAREEQSAEEDWMAQRNQQVRQNWLSDLE
;
A
#
# COMPACT_ATOMS: atom_id res chain seq x y z
N MET A 1 16.35 13.66 15.69
CA MET A 1 15.13 14.37 16.14
C MET A 1 13.87 14.06 15.31
N ASN A 2 13.96 13.41 14.13
CA ASN A 2 12.77 13.06 13.32
C ASN A 2 12.13 11.71 13.64
N GLU A 3 12.89 10.75 14.15
CA GLU A 3 12.40 9.39 14.37
C GLU A 3 11.33 9.30 15.47
N THR A 4 11.50 10.04 16.56
CA THR A 4 10.54 10.07 17.67
C THR A 4 9.20 10.68 17.25
N LEU A 5 9.22 11.78 16.47
CA LEU A 5 7.99 12.40 15.98
C LEU A 5 7.25 11.47 15.02
N PHE A 6 7.99 10.81 14.12
CA PHE A 6 7.41 9.85 13.18
C PHE A 6 6.79 8.66 13.91
N GLN A 7 7.47 8.08 14.91
CA GLN A 7 6.90 7.00 15.72
C GLN A 7 5.66 7.44 16.49
N THR A 8 5.61 8.67 17.01
CA THR A 8 4.40 9.23 17.63
C THR A 8 3.25 9.36 16.63
N LEU A 9 3.54 9.72 15.38
CA LEU A 9 2.53 9.78 14.32
C LEU A 9 2.06 8.40 13.84
N LEU A 10 2.88 7.35 14.01
CA LEU A 10 2.51 5.95 13.72
C LEU A 10 1.79 5.25 14.88
N ALA A 11 1.99 5.71 16.13
CA ALA A 11 0.91 5.69 17.11
C ALA A 11 -0.26 6.54 16.55
N GLU A 12 -1.37 6.88 17.19
CA GLU A 12 -2.53 7.52 16.47
C GLU A 12 -3.19 6.76 15.28
N LEU A 13 -2.46 6.09 14.37
CA LEU A 13 -2.99 5.36 13.23
C LEU A 13 -3.59 4.01 13.63
N THR A 14 -4.68 3.62 12.97
CA THR A 14 -5.28 2.30 13.15
C THR A 14 -4.41 1.20 12.54
N PRO A 15 -4.52 -0.07 12.99
CA PRO A 15 -3.84 -1.18 12.33
C PRO A 15 -4.12 -1.25 10.82
N LYS A 16 -5.38 -0.98 10.41
CA LYS A 16 -5.74 -0.96 8.99
C LYS A 16 -4.98 0.12 8.21
N ALA A 17 -4.88 1.35 8.75
CA ALA A 17 -4.14 2.43 8.09
C ALA A 17 -2.64 2.10 7.95
N LEU A 18 -2.05 1.48 8.97
CA LEU A 18 -0.67 1.02 8.94
C LEU A 18 -0.46 -0.10 7.91
N ALA A 19 -1.45 -0.98 7.74
CA ALA A 19 -1.39 -2.06 6.75
C ALA A 19 -1.41 -1.52 5.30
N TYR A 20 -2.25 -0.53 4.99
CA TYR A 20 -2.22 0.16 3.70
C TYR A 20 -0.87 0.83 3.44
N LEU A 21 -0.31 1.53 4.43
CA LEU A 21 1.00 2.18 4.27
C LEU A 21 2.12 1.16 4.05
N ALA A 22 2.10 0.03 4.76
CA ALA A 22 3.06 -1.04 4.57
C ALA A 22 2.94 -1.65 3.17
N ARG A 23 1.72 -1.92 2.69
CA ARG A 23 1.44 -2.39 1.33
C ARG A 23 2.02 -1.43 0.28
N ASP A 24 1.70 -0.15 0.36
CA ASP A 24 2.12 0.84 -0.66
C ASP A 24 3.66 0.90 -0.78
N LEU A 25 4.35 0.80 0.35
CA LEU A 25 5.80 0.78 0.40
C LEU A 25 6.38 -0.53 -0.17
N GLU A 26 5.72 -1.68 0.05
CA GLU A 26 6.11 -2.96 -0.55
C GLU A 26 5.89 -2.97 -2.07
N GLU A 27 4.77 -2.43 -2.54
CA GLU A 27 4.46 -2.32 -3.97
C GLU A 27 5.45 -1.40 -4.68
N SER A 28 5.72 -0.22 -4.10
CA SER A 28 6.75 0.68 -4.63
C SER A 28 8.12 -0.01 -4.74
N GLN A 29 8.51 -0.81 -3.73
CA GLN A 29 9.76 -1.57 -3.79
C GLN A 29 9.75 -2.65 -4.86
N ALA A 30 8.63 -3.35 -5.05
CA ALA A 30 8.47 -4.37 -6.08
C ALA A 30 8.48 -3.76 -7.50
N GLU A 31 7.87 -2.59 -7.67
CA GLU A 31 7.88 -1.81 -8.91
C GLU A 31 9.31 -1.45 -9.30
N TRP A 32 10.12 -0.91 -8.39
CA TRP A 32 11.51 -0.56 -8.70
C TRP A 32 12.41 -1.76 -9.01
N GLN A 33 12.09 -2.94 -8.46
CA GLN A 33 12.78 -4.18 -8.85
C GLN A 33 12.42 -4.61 -10.27
N SER A 34 11.20 -4.30 -10.70
CA SER A 34 10.69 -4.61 -12.04
C SER A 34 11.11 -3.55 -13.07
N TYR A 35 11.21 -2.29 -12.66
CA TYR A 35 11.57 -1.11 -13.46
C TYR A 35 12.68 -0.30 -12.76
N PRO A 36 13.94 -0.77 -12.78
CA PRO A 36 15.04 -0.12 -12.07
C PRO A 36 15.36 1.31 -12.54
N GLU A 37 14.98 1.67 -13.76
CA GLU A 37 15.13 3.01 -14.33
C GLU A 37 14.28 4.09 -13.65
N ASP A 38 13.15 3.69 -13.07
CA ASP A 38 12.23 4.57 -12.33
C ASP A 38 12.54 4.60 -10.84
N ALA A 39 13.50 3.78 -10.39
CA ALA A 39 13.88 3.68 -9.00
C ALA A 39 14.48 5.01 -8.50
N PRO A 40 14.11 5.48 -7.30
CA PRO A 40 14.71 6.67 -6.72
C PRO A 40 16.20 6.41 -6.40
N PRO A 41 16.99 7.45 -6.06
CA PRO A 41 18.37 7.26 -5.65
C PRO A 41 18.52 6.24 -4.52
N THR A 42 19.62 5.48 -4.50
CA THR A 42 19.83 4.38 -3.53
C THR A 42 19.66 4.80 -2.07
N ALA A 43 20.06 6.02 -1.70
CA ALA A 43 19.86 6.54 -0.35
C ALA A 43 18.37 6.64 0.01
N THR A 44 17.52 7.04 -0.94
CA THR A 44 16.07 7.12 -0.76
C THR A 44 15.46 5.72 -0.67
N GLN A 45 15.91 4.76 -1.49
CA GLN A 45 15.47 3.37 -1.39
C GLN A 45 15.77 2.78 0.00
N GLN A 46 16.98 3.00 0.52
CA GLN A 46 17.37 2.55 1.87
C GLN A 46 16.54 3.21 2.97
N ALA A 47 16.27 4.51 2.86
CA ALA A 47 15.40 5.21 3.80
C ALA A 47 13.98 4.63 3.78
N LEU A 48 13.41 4.35 2.60
CA LEU A 48 12.08 3.77 2.46
C LEU A 48 12.01 2.33 2.97
N GLN A 49 13.08 1.54 2.82
CA GLN A 49 13.17 0.21 3.41
C GLN A 49 13.19 0.26 4.94
N GLN A 50 13.93 1.21 5.52
CA GLN A 50 13.91 1.46 6.96
C GLN A 50 12.53 1.91 7.44
N THR A 51 11.88 2.84 6.71
CA THR A 51 10.51 3.29 7.01
C THR A 51 9.53 2.12 6.99
N LEU A 52 9.60 1.24 5.98
CA LEU A 52 8.75 0.03 5.92
C LEU A 52 8.95 -0.85 7.15
N ALA A 53 10.18 -1.07 7.59
CA ALA A 53 10.45 -1.86 8.79
C ALA A 53 9.84 -1.23 10.05
N VAL A 54 9.91 0.10 10.21
CA VAL A 54 9.29 0.81 11.34
C VAL A 54 7.77 0.72 11.29
N VAL A 55 7.16 0.93 10.11
CA VAL A 55 5.71 0.83 9.92
C VAL A 55 5.22 -0.58 10.24
N LYS A 56 5.91 -1.63 9.77
CA LYS A 56 5.56 -3.02 10.09
C LYS A 56 5.66 -3.34 11.57
N ALA A 57 6.70 -2.86 12.25
CA ALA A 57 6.84 -3.04 13.69
C ALA A 57 5.72 -2.35 14.47
N ALA A 58 5.38 -1.10 14.10
CA ALA A 58 4.29 -0.36 14.72
C ALA A 58 2.93 -1.03 14.46
N GLY A 59 2.70 -1.48 13.23
CA GLY A 59 1.48 -2.17 12.82
C GLY A 59 1.29 -3.50 13.54
N ALA A 60 2.35 -4.31 13.64
CA ALA A 60 2.32 -5.57 14.38
C ALA A 60 1.99 -5.37 15.86
N ALA A 61 2.64 -4.41 16.52
CA ALA A 61 2.38 -4.11 17.93
C ALA A 61 0.94 -3.64 18.19
N ARG A 62 0.36 -2.87 17.26
CA ARG A 62 -1.04 -2.41 17.37
C ARG A 62 -2.05 -3.50 17.05
N ALA A 63 -1.82 -4.28 15.99
CA ALA A 63 -2.68 -5.39 15.64
C ALA A 63 -2.74 -6.43 16.77
N GLU A 64 -1.58 -6.73 17.40
CA GLU A 64 -1.50 -7.64 18.55
C GLU A 64 -2.36 -7.16 19.73
N ALA A 65 -2.36 -5.85 20.03
CA ALA A 65 -3.19 -5.26 21.07
C ALA A 65 -4.71 -5.39 20.81
N GLU A 66 -5.09 -5.53 19.53
CA GLU A 66 -6.48 -5.73 19.09
C GLU A 66 -6.80 -7.21 18.80
N GLY A 67 -5.85 -8.13 18.98
CA GLY A 67 -6.02 -9.57 18.68
C GLY A 67 -6.07 -9.88 17.18
N LEU A 68 -5.48 -9.03 16.35
CA LEU A 68 -5.44 -9.14 14.89
C LEU A 68 -4.06 -9.60 14.41
N ASP A 69 -4.01 -10.25 13.25
CA ASP A 69 -2.76 -10.55 12.53
C ASP A 69 -2.46 -9.44 11.52
N PHE A 70 -1.39 -8.68 11.77
CA PHE A 70 -1.00 -7.58 10.89
C PHE A 70 -0.63 -8.02 9.48
N ALA A 71 -0.06 -9.23 9.30
CA ALA A 71 0.27 -9.74 7.98
C ALA A 71 -1.02 -9.99 7.16
N GLN A 72 -2.07 -10.51 7.80
CA GLN A 72 -3.37 -10.66 7.14
C GLN A 72 -4.00 -9.33 6.76
N LEU A 73 -3.83 -8.28 7.57
CA LEU A 73 -4.32 -6.95 7.24
C LEU A 73 -3.61 -6.36 6.01
N ILE A 74 -2.32 -6.62 5.84
CA ILE A 74 -1.57 -6.21 4.63
C ILE A 74 -2.12 -6.94 3.40
N GLU A 75 -2.32 -8.26 3.48
CA GLU A 75 -2.89 -9.04 2.37
C GLU A 75 -4.31 -8.59 2.02
N GLN A 76 -5.16 -8.34 3.02
CA GLN A 76 -6.50 -7.75 2.79
C GLN A 76 -6.42 -6.40 2.09
N ALA A 77 -5.46 -5.54 2.47
CA ALA A 77 -5.25 -4.26 1.80
C ALA A 77 -4.83 -4.41 0.33
N ARG A 78 -4.09 -5.47 -0.03
CA ARG A 78 -3.77 -5.81 -1.44
C ARG A 78 -5.01 -6.23 -2.22
N GLU A 79 -5.79 -7.14 -1.64
CA GLU A 79 -7.02 -7.65 -2.28
C GLU A 79 -8.04 -6.54 -2.53
N GLU A 80 -8.22 -5.62 -1.57
CA GLU A 80 -9.14 -4.49 -1.70
C GLU A 80 -8.77 -3.55 -2.85
N GLN A 81 -7.46 -3.28 -3.06
CA GLN A 81 -7.00 -2.46 -4.19
C GLN A 81 -7.19 -3.16 -5.52
N SER A 82 -6.83 -4.45 -5.62
CA SER A 82 -7.06 -5.24 -6.83
C SER A 82 -8.53 -5.23 -7.22
N ALA A 83 -9.44 -5.34 -6.25
CA ALA A 83 -10.88 -5.30 -6.50
C ALA A 83 -11.35 -3.93 -7.04
N GLU A 84 -10.78 -2.83 -6.55
CA GLU A 84 -11.09 -1.48 -7.04
C GLU A 84 -10.57 -1.28 -8.48
N GLU A 85 -9.34 -1.70 -8.76
CA GLU A 85 -8.74 -1.64 -10.10
C GLU A 85 -9.52 -2.48 -11.11
N ASP A 86 -9.90 -3.71 -10.74
CA ASP A 86 -10.72 -4.60 -11.56
C ASP A 86 -12.12 -4.01 -11.82
N TRP A 87 -12.76 -3.44 -10.80
CA TRP A 87 -14.06 -2.79 -10.94
C TRP A 87 -13.98 -1.58 -11.89
N MET A 88 -12.95 -0.74 -11.76
CA MET A 88 -12.75 0.39 -12.66
C MET A 88 -12.47 -0.05 -14.10
N ALA A 89 -11.68 -1.11 -14.29
CA ALA A 89 -11.41 -1.68 -15.61
C ALA A 89 -12.69 -2.19 -16.28
N GLN A 90 -13.53 -2.94 -15.54
CA GLN A 90 -14.82 -3.43 -16.02
C GLN A 90 -15.78 -2.30 -16.39
N ARG A 91 -15.88 -1.27 -15.53
CA ARG A 91 -16.71 -0.09 -15.80
C ARG A 91 -16.24 0.62 -17.07
N ASN A 92 -14.93 0.84 -17.24
CA ASN A 92 -14.37 1.49 -18.42
C ASN A 92 -14.58 0.67 -19.70
N GLN A 93 -14.57 -0.65 -19.61
CA GLN A 93 -14.89 -1.53 -20.73
C GLN A 93 -16.37 -1.42 -21.11
N GLN A 94 -17.27 -1.42 -20.13
CA GLN A 94 -18.71 -1.31 -20.36
C GLN A 94 -19.09 0.05 -20.95
N VAL A 95 -18.49 1.15 -20.48
CA VAL A 95 -18.67 2.49 -21.06
C VAL A 95 -18.22 2.52 -22.53
N ARG A 96 -17.08 1.89 -22.85
CA ARG A 96 -16.60 1.80 -24.24
C ARG A 96 -17.54 0.97 -25.13
N GLN A 97 -18.05 -0.15 -24.64
CA GLN A 97 -19.02 -0.96 -25.37
C GLN A 97 -20.31 -0.19 -25.65
N ASN A 98 -20.85 0.51 -24.66
CA ASN A 98 -22.06 1.32 -24.81
C ASN A 98 -21.84 2.48 -25.80
N TRP A 99 -20.69 3.14 -25.76
CA TRP A 99 -20.34 4.18 -26.74
C TRP A 99 -20.25 3.65 -28.18
N LEU A 100 -19.73 2.44 -28.37
CA LEU A 100 -19.65 1.82 -29.69
C LEU A 100 -21.02 1.38 -30.20
N SER A 101 -21.90 0.89 -29.32
CA SER A 101 -23.27 0.51 -29.70
C SER A 101 -24.17 1.71 -30.01
N ASP A 102 -23.92 2.86 -29.40
CA ASP A 102 -24.67 4.11 -29.67
C ASP A 102 -24.29 4.77 -31.01
N LEU A 103 -23.21 4.31 -31.66
CA LEU A 103 -22.72 4.81 -32.95
C LEU A 103 -23.16 3.96 -34.15
N GLU A 104 -23.77 2.79 -33.94
CA GLU A 104 -24.36 1.92 -34.97
C GLU A 104 -25.86 2.22 -35.19
#